data_AF-A0A2Y9AYX4-F1
#
_entry.id   AF-A0A2Y9AYX4-F1
#
_cell.length_a   1.000
_cell.length_b   1.000
_cell.length_c   1.000
_cell.angle_alpha   90.00
_cell.angle_beta   90.00
_cell.angle_gamma   90.00
#
_symmetry.space_group_name_H-M   'P 1'
#
loop_
_entity.id
_entity.type
_entity.pdbx_description
1 polymer ?
#
loop_
_entity_poly.entity_id
_entity_poly.type
_entity_poly.pdbx_seq_one_letter_code
_entity_poly.pdbx_strand_id
1 'polypeptide(L)'
;MRAVLEIFRIEADQVIRAIETPLDDEGHAKAIHFLRSGALNLGLTSFAGQTEDLANIPREGRAKCGKILRQALDLSLSKIDLLNATA
;
A
#
# COMPACT_ATOMS: atom_id res chain seq x y z
N MET A 1 -14.65 11.61 4.64
CA MET A 1 -13.23 11.18 4.58
C MET A 1 -13.02 9.77 5.10
N ARG A 2 -13.53 9.39 6.29
CA ARG A 2 -13.34 8.05 6.89
C ARG A 2 -13.74 6.88 5.98
N ALA A 3 -14.92 6.96 5.34
CA ALA A 3 -15.38 5.92 4.40
C ALA A 3 -14.43 5.72 3.19
N VAL A 4 -13.80 6.80 2.70
CA VAL A 4 -12.85 6.73 1.58
C VAL A 4 -11.57 6.03 2.00
N LEU A 5 -11.08 6.30 3.21
CA LEU A 5 -9.91 5.61 3.78
C LEU A 5 -10.18 4.13 4.03
N GLU A 6 -11.39 3.77 4.47
CA GLU A 6 -11.78 2.37 4.66
C GLU A 6 -11.86 1.62 3.33
N ILE A 7 -12.43 2.23 2.29
CA ILE A 7 -12.46 1.65 0.93
C ILE A 7 -11.03 1.42 0.43
N PHE A 8 -10.19 2.46 0.51
CA PHE A 8 -8.79 2.34 0.10
C PHE A 8 -8.05 1.26 0.89
N ARG A 9 -8.28 1.13 2.20
CA ARG A 9 -7.67 0.08 3.03
C ARG A 9 -8.05 -1.31 2.53
N ILE A 10 -9.33 -1.54 2.23
CA ILE A 10 -9.81 -2.83 1.75
C ILE A 10 -9.18 -3.18 0.39
N GLU A 11 -9.20 -2.23 -0.54
CA GLU A 11 -8.62 -2.43 -1.87
C GLU A 11 -7.09 -2.62 -1.81
N ALA A 12 -6.40 -1.81 -1.01
CA ALA A 12 -4.97 -1.94 -0.80
C ALA A 12 -4.61 -3.29 -0.17
N ASP A 13 -5.38 -3.81 0.79
CA ASP A 13 -5.11 -5.15 1.37
C ASP A 13 -5.24 -6.24 0.30
N GLN A 14 -6.25 -6.17 -0.57
CA GLN A 14 -6.43 -7.12 -1.67
C GLN A 14 -5.25 -7.08 -2.65
N VAL A 15 -4.80 -5.88 -3.03
CA VAL A 15 -3.66 -5.72 -3.94
C VAL A 15 -2.36 -6.20 -3.29
N ILE A 16 -2.15 -5.93 -2.00
CA ILE A 16 -0.99 -6.43 -1.26
C ILE A 16 -1.01 -7.96 -1.20
N ARG A 17 -2.17 -8.59 -0.97
CA ARG A 17 -2.30 -10.06 -1.03
C ARG A 17 -1.95 -10.60 -2.41
N ALA A 18 -2.31 -9.89 -3.49
CA ALA A 18 -1.92 -10.28 -4.83
C ALA A 18 -0.39 -10.25 -5.02
N ILE A 19 0.31 -9.23 -4.48
CA ILE A 19 1.79 -9.15 -4.48
C ILE A 19 2.44 -10.31 -3.70
N GLU A 20 1.79 -10.81 -2.66
CA GLU A 20 2.26 -11.98 -1.90
C GLU A 20 2.18 -13.29 -2.70
N THR A 21 1.43 -13.29 -3.80
CA THR A 21 1.37 -14.40 -4.76
C THR A 21 2.26 -14.15 -5.98
N PRO A 22 2.67 -15.18 -6.74
CA PRO A 22 3.58 -15.00 -7.86
C PRO A 22 2.97 -14.21 -9.03
N LEU A 23 3.04 -12.87 -8.98
CA LEU A 23 2.72 -12.00 -10.12
C LEU A 23 3.85 -12.02 -11.16
N ASP A 24 3.47 -11.83 -12.43
CA ASP A 24 4.39 -11.41 -13.47
C ASP A 24 4.81 -9.94 -13.27
N ASP A 25 5.72 -9.46 -14.11
CA ASP A 25 6.28 -8.11 -13.96
C ASP A 25 5.24 -7.01 -14.22
N GLU A 26 4.32 -7.25 -15.16
CA GLU A 26 3.25 -6.31 -15.47
C GLU A 26 2.23 -6.23 -14.32
N GLY A 27 1.81 -7.38 -13.77
CA GLY A 27 0.92 -7.45 -12.62
C GLY A 27 1.53 -6.80 -11.39
N HIS A 28 2.82 -7.01 -11.15
CA HIS A 28 3.55 -6.34 -10.08
C HIS A 28 3.57 -4.81 -10.28
N ALA A 29 3.94 -4.34 -11.47
CA ALA A 29 3.97 -2.91 -11.78
C ALA A 29 2.60 -2.24 -11.61
N LYS A 30 1.52 -2.90 -12.04
CA LYS A 30 0.14 -2.43 -11.84
C LYS A 30 -0.25 -2.36 -10.36
N ALA A 31 0.10 -3.37 -9.57
CA ALA A 31 -0.16 -3.40 -8.14
C ALA A 31 0.56 -2.26 -7.41
N ILE A 32 1.86 -2.06 -7.70
CA ILE A 32 2.65 -0.95 -7.16
C ILE A 32 2.09 0.41 -7.59
N HIS A 33 1.71 0.56 -8.86
CA HIS A 33 1.11 1.80 -9.36
C HIS A 33 -0.21 2.13 -8.65
N PHE A 34 -1.10 1.15 -8.50
CA PHE A 34 -2.37 1.32 -7.80
C PHE A 34 -2.15 1.80 -6.37
N LEU A 35 -1.30 1.11 -5.60
CA LEU A 35 -1.02 1.44 -4.20
C LEU A 35 -0.44 2.85 -4.07
N ARG A 36 0.55 3.20 -4.91
CA ARG A 36 1.19 4.51 -4.87
C ARG A 36 0.23 5.63 -5.25
N SER A 37 -0.52 5.48 -6.33
CA SER A 37 -1.45 6.49 -6.83
C SER A 37 -2.58 6.74 -5.82
N GLY A 38 -3.19 5.67 -5.30
CA GLY A 38 -4.23 5.77 -4.28
C GLY A 38 -3.72 6.39 -2.98
N ALA A 39 -2.51 6.04 -2.55
CA ALA A 39 -1.87 6.64 -1.38
C ALA A 39 -1.66 8.15 -1.54
N LEU A 40 -1.18 8.61 -2.69
CA LEU A 40 -0.96 10.04 -2.97
C LEU A 40 -2.28 10.82 -2.96
N ASN A 41 -3.34 10.27 -3.55
CA ASN A 41 -4.68 10.89 -3.57
C ASN A 41 -5.27 11.08 -2.16
N LEU A 42 -4.79 10.33 -1.17
CA LEU A 42 -5.24 10.37 0.22
C LEU A 42 -4.25 11.07 1.15
N GLY A 43 -3.16 11.63 0.61
CA GLY A 43 -2.12 12.28 1.40
C GLY A 43 -1.21 11.33 2.18
N LEU A 44 -1.25 10.02 1.90
CA LEU A 44 -0.41 8.99 2.52
C LEU A 44 1.00 8.97 1.91
N THR A 45 1.69 10.11 1.90
CA THR A 45 2.96 10.32 1.18
C THR A 45 4.06 9.35 1.62
N SER A 46 4.15 9.02 2.90
CA SER A 46 5.11 8.04 3.42
C SER A 46 4.84 6.63 2.87
N PHE A 47 3.58 6.21 2.76
CA PHE A 47 3.22 4.91 2.19
C PHE A 47 3.47 4.89 0.68
N ALA A 48 3.16 5.99 -0.01
CA ALA A 48 3.45 6.14 -1.43
C ALA A 48 4.94 5.99 -1.74
N GLY A 49 5.82 6.64 -0.96
CA GLY A 49 7.28 6.52 -1.10
C GLY A 49 7.78 5.09 -0.89
N GLN A 50 7.31 4.42 0.17
CA GLN A 50 7.68 3.02 0.41
C GLN A 50 7.17 2.07 -0.68
N THR A 51 6.04 2.37 -1.30
CA THR A 51 5.54 1.58 -2.43
C THR A 51 6.44 1.75 -3.67
N GLU A 52 6.93 2.97 -3.91
CA GLU A 52 7.84 3.28 -5.01
C GLU A 52 9.20 2.57 -4.89
N ASP A 53 9.77 2.53 -3.68
CA ASP A 53 11.03 1.84 -3.40
C ASP A 53 10.99 0.34 -3.76
N LEU A 54 9.79 -0.25 -3.77
CA LEU A 54 9.58 -1.67 -4.04
C LEU A 54 9.26 -1.96 -5.52
N ALA A 55 9.12 -0.94 -6.37
CA ALA A 55 8.68 -1.09 -7.76
C ALA A 55 9.56 -2.03 -8.59
N ASN A 56 10.86 -2.03 -8.33
CA ASN A 56 11.87 -2.75 -9.11
C ASN A 56 12.40 -4.01 -8.41
N ILE A 57 11.66 -4.55 -7.44
CA ILE A 57 12.12 -5.73 -6.71
C ILE A 57 12.03 -7.01 -7.57
N PRO A 58 13.09 -7.84 -7.57
CA PRO A 58 13.09 -9.14 -8.23
C PRO A 58 11.95 -10.03 -7.74
N ARG A 59 11.47 -10.94 -8.60
CA ARG A 59 10.29 -11.78 -8.33
C ARG A 59 10.41 -12.56 -7.02
N GLU A 60 11.61 -13.02 -6.69
CA GLU A 60 11.94 -13.79 -5.48
C GLU A 60 11.73 -12.97 -4.20
N GLY A 61 11.82 -11.64 -4.29
CA GLY A 61 11.65 -10.71 -3.16
C GLY A 61 10.21 -10.22 -2.96
N ARG A 62 9.33 -10.33 -3.97
CA ARG A 62 7.99 -9.69 -3.97
C ARG A 62 7.10 -10.16 -2.83
N ALA A 63 7.12 -11.46 -2.50
CA ALA A 63 6.33 -11.98 -1.39
C ALA A 63 6.71 -11.36 -0.02
N LYS A 64 7.99 -11.05 0.18
CA LYS A 64 8.44 -10.33 1.38
C LYS A 64 7.99 -8.87 1.36
N CYS A 65 7.91 -8.26 0.17
CA CYS A 65 7.45 -6.89 -0.02
C CYS A 65 6.00 -6.70 0.36
N GLY A 66 5.13 -7.68 0.05
CA GLY A 66 3.73 -7.65 0.46
C GLY A 66 3.58 -7.48 1.99
N LYS A 67 4.38 -8.20 2.78
CA LYS A 67 4.39 -8.06 4.25
C LYS A 67 4.83 -6.68 4.71
N ILE A 68 5.88 -6.12 4.08
CA ILE A 68 6.38 -4.78 4.38
C ILE A 68 5.31 -3.72 4.07
N LEU A 69 4.66 -3.83 2.91
CA LEU A 69 3.58 -2.94 2.49
C LEU A 69 2.38 -2.99 3.43
N ARG A 70 2.01 -4.19 3.93
CA ARG A 70 0.92 -4.31 4.89
C ARG A 70 1.22 -3.57 6.19
N GLN A 71 2.43 -3.74 6.74
CA GLN A 71 2.88 -3.01 7.93
C GLN A 71 2.90 -1.50 7.69
N ALA A 72 3.38 -1.07 6.52
CA ALA A 72 3.44 0.34 6.14
C ALA A 72 2.04 0.98 6.04
N LEU A 73 1.07 0.26 5.47
CA LEU A 73 -0.31 0.70 5.35
C LEU A 73 -0.95 0.87 6.74
N ASP A 74 -0.82 -0.12 7.61
CA ASP A 74 -1.37 -0.07 8.99
C ASP A 74 -0.75 1.09 9.80
N LEU A 75 0.56 1.29 9.69
CA LEU A 75 1.26 2.43 10.32
C LEU A 75 0.80 3.78 9.79
N SER A 76 0.49 3.86 8.49
CA SER A 76 0.06 5.12 7.86
C SER A 76 -1.37 5.47 8.24
N LEU A 77 -2.26 4.48 8.31
CA LEU A 77 -3.66 4.67 8.70
C LEU A 77 -3.83 4.93 10.19
N SER A 78 -3.06 4.26 11.06
CA SER A 78 -3.11 4.50 12.51
C SER A 78 -2.72 5.94 12.89
N LYS A 79 -1.78 6.55 12.16
CA LYS A 79 -1.44 7.98 12.33
C LYS A 79 -2.61 8.91 12.02
N ILE A 80 -3.45 8.56 11.04
CA ILE A 80 -4.66 9.35 10.71
C ILE A 80 -5.71 9.20 11.81
N ASP A 81 -5.94 7.99 12.30
CA ASP A 81 -6.90 7.75 13.37
C ASP A 81 -6.51 8.50 14.66
N LEU A 82 -5.20 8.56 14.98
CA LEU A 82 -4.70 9.33 16.11
C LEU A 82 -4.95 10.84 15.96
N LEU A 83 -4.72 11.40 14.76
CA LEU A 83 -4.97 12.82 14.49
C LEU A 83 -6.47 13.17 14.62
N ASN A 84 -7.36 12.26 14.20
CA ASN A 84 -8.80 12.45 14.30
C ASN A 84 -9.36 12.21 15.70
N ALA A 85 -8.65 11.50 16.58
CA ALA A 85 -9.06 11.26 17.97
C ALA A 85 -8.67 12.40 18.92
N THR A 86 -7.72 13.25 18.51
CA THR A 86 -7.23 14.41 19.28
C THR A 86 -7.84 15.75 18.83
N ALA A 87 -8.69 15.75 17.82
CA ALA A 87 -9.39 16.92 17.27
C ALA A 87 -10.86 16.92 17.70
#